data_AF-A0A7C8I610-F1
#
_entry.id   AF-A0A7C8I610-F1
#
_cell.length_a   1.000
_cell.length_b   1.000
_cell.length_c   1.000
_cell.angle_alpha   90.00
_cell.angle_beta   90.00
_cell.angle_gamma   90.00
#
_symmetry.space_group_name_H-M   'P 1'
#
loop_
_entity.id
_entity.type
_entity.pdbx_description
1 polymer ?
#
loop_
_entity_poly.entity_id
_entity_poly.type
_entity_poly.pdbx_seq_one_letter_code
_entity_poly.pdbx_strand_id
1 'polypeptide(L)'
;MPKLAILILVCLLASLSSAACVTKRKRQAWHKFDNTQKLAYINAELCLMQKPATLGLPSAKTRFDEFQAIHQLQAYATHFVGAFLPFHRAILHAHESALRSECNYAGFQPYWQEQLDAGKFKSSAIFDPVYGFGGDGSGPNNCITTGPFANYTNHLGPSYENTDHCIDRKINDVMSAGSAQKEVNSCLAKTTWVAAWNCIEAQPHGGGHGGVGAQMMNGVSSPGDPLFYLHHTWLDKIWWDWQAKDKKKRLSEISGTNIAPDNIPGFPPRPPNIPKPTGAAGDPGNTTTLNHVLNMYGNGPNRTIADVMDIGNDILCYEYIEP
;
A
#
# COMPACT_ATOMS: atom_id res chain seq x y z
N MET A 1 -1.84 -44.35 -57.58
CA MET A 1 -2.09 -43.64 -56.31
C MET A 1 -0.76 -43.11 -55.77
N PRO A 2 -0.45 -41.81 -55.94
CA PRO A 2 0.65 -41.17 -55.23
C PRO A 2 0.15 -40.27 -54.09
N LYS A 3 1.01 -40.14 -53.09
CA LYS A 3 0.72 -39.81 -51.69
C LYS A 3 0.40 -38.33 -51.47
N LEU A 4 -0.67 -38.09 -50.72
CA LEU A 4 -1.01 -36.79 -50.13
C LEU A 4 -0.01 -36.49 -49.00
N ALA A 5 0.84 -35.48 -49.17
CA ALA A 5 1.73 -35.01 -48.12
C ALA A 5 0.93 -34.07 -47.19
N ILE A 6 0.68 -34.52 -45.97
CA ILE A 6 0.06 -33.71 -44.90
C ILE A 6 1.15 -32.81 -44.32
N LEU A 7 1.00 -31.49 -44.52
CA LEU A 7 1.84 -30.49 -43.89
C LEU A 7 1.38 -30.31 -42.44
N ILE A 8 2.15 -30.85 -41.49
CA ILE A 8 1.90 -30.66 -40.06
C ILE A 8 2.43 -29.28 -39.67
N LEU A 9 1.52 -28.34 -39.42
CA LEU A 9 1.84 -27.04 -38.85
C LEU A 9 2.14 -27.22 -37.36
N VAL A 10 3.42 -27.24 -36.99
CA VAL A 10 3.86 -27.25 -35.59
C VAL A 10 3.70 -25.85 -35.03
N CYS A 11 2.64 -25.61 -34.25
CA CYS A 11 2.53 -24.42 -33.40
C CYS A 11 3.61 -24.49 -32.31
N LEU A 12 4.70 -23.73 -32.49
CA LEU A 12 5.63 -23.41 -31.42
C LEU A 12 4.92 -22.52 -30.40
N LEU A 13 4.41 -23.13 -29.34
CA LEU A 13 4.09 -22.44 -28.10
C LEU A 13 5.42 -21.97 -27.50
N ALA A 14 5.82 -20.74 -27.81
CA ALA A 14 6.88 -20.08 -27.05
C ALA A 14 6.34 -19.86 -25.63
N SER A 15 6.75 -20.72 -24.70
CA SER A 15 6.61 -20.43 -23.27
C SER A 15 7.40 -19.16 -23.00
N LEU A 16 6.71 -18.04 -22.79
CA LEU A 16 7.30 -16.85 -22.18
C LEU A 16 7.70 -17.26 -20.75
N SER A 17 8.90 -17.84 -20.59
CA SER A 17 9.51 -17.92 -19.27
C SER A 17 9.70 -16.48 -18.81
N SER A 18 8.95 -16.07 -17.79
CA SER A 18 9.25 -14.85 -17.06
C SER A 18 10.73 -14.87 -16.71
N ALA A 19 11.46 -13.80 -17.02
CA ALA A 19 12.85 -13.71 -16.62
C ALA A 19 12.89 -13.80 -15.09
N ALA A 20 13.69 -14.74 -14.56
CA ALA A 20 13.87 -14.90 -13.13
C ALA A 20 14.28 -13.56 -12.48
N CYS A 21 13.86 -13.29 -11.24
CA CYS A 21 14.30 -12.11 -10.49
C CYS A 21 15.82 -12.14 -10.27
N VAL A 22 16.58 -11.54 -11.20
CA VAL A 22 18.06 -11.54 -11.15
C VAL A 22 18.60 -10.39 -10.30
N THR A 23 17.99 -9.20 -10.40
CA THR A 23 18.44 -8.01 -9.67
C THR A 23 17.28 -7.43 -8.87
N LYS A 24 17.35 -7.62 -7.55
CA LYS A 24 16.32 -7.13 -6.63
C LYS A 24 16.38 -5.61 -6.49
N ARG A 25 15.20 -5.01 -6.55
CA ARG A 25 14.96 -3.62 -6.17
C ARG A 25 15.19 -3.44 -4.67
N LYS A 26 15.76 -2.32 -4.25
CA LYS A 26 16.18 -2.10 -2.86
C LYS A 26 15.31 -1.04 -2.19
N ARG A 27 14.36 -1.47 -1.36
CA ARG A 27 13.55 -0.58 -0.53
C ARG A 27 14.31 -0.21 0.74
N GLN A 28 14.40 1.07 1.05
CA GLN A 28 15.26 1.59 2.12
C GLN A 28 14.52 2.63 2.96
N ALA A 29 14.96 2.79 4.22
CA ALA A 29 14.36 3.74 5.15
C ALA A 29 14.56 5.19 4.69
N TRP A 30 13.53 6.03 4.81
CA TRP A 30 13.57 7.45 4.42
C TRP A 30 14.72 8.23 5.06
N HIS A 31 15.00 7.98 6.34
CA HIS A 31 16.07 8.67 7.07
C HIS A 31 17.48 8.29 6.61
N LYS A 32 17.62 7.25 5.77
CA LYS A 32 18.89 6.83 5.16
C LYS A 32 19.08 7.36 3.74
N PHE A 33 18.04 7.95 3.15
CA PHE A 33 18.18 8.65 1.87
C PHE A 33 18.99 9.93 2.05
N ASP A 34 19.87 10.21 1.10
CA ASP A 34 20.40 11.54 0.93
C ASP A 34 19.32 12.51 0.38
N ASN A 35 19.61 13.80 0.41
CA ASN A 35 18.65 14.82 -0.01
C ASN A 35 18.29 14.73 -1.50
N THR A 36 19.19 14.23 -2.36
CA THR A 36 18.90 14.02 -3.79
C THR A 36 17.90 12.88 -3.98
N GLN A 37 18.06 11.78 -3.24
CA GLN A 37 17.12 10.65 -3.26
C GLN A 37 15.75 11.05 -2.71
N LYS A 38 15.70 11.82 -1.61
CA LYS A 38 14.45 12.35 -1.05
C LYS A 38 13.70 13.23 -2.05
N LEU A 39 14.39 14.19 -2.67
CA LEU A 39 13.79 15.06 -3.68
C LEU A 39 13.35 14.28 -4.92
N ALA A 40 14.10 13.25 -5.34
CA ALA A 40 13.71 12.41 -6.48
C ALA A 40 12.38 11.68 -6.23
N TYR A 41 12.16 11.15 -5.02
CA TYR A 41 10.89 10.53 -4.65
C TYR A 41 9.75 11.55 -4.58
N ILE A 42 9.96 12.67 -3.89
CA ILE A 42 8.97 13.76 -3.76
C ILE A 42 8.53 14.27 -5.14
N ASN A 43 9.48 14.49 -6.06
CA ASN A 43 9.17 14.96 -7.41
C ASN A 43 8.37 13.93 -8.21
N ALA A 44 8.59 12.63 -7.99
CA ALA A 44 7.82 11.58 -8.65
C ALA A 44 6.38 11.51 -8.12
N GLU A 45 6.17 11.67 -6.82
CA GLU A 45 4.83 11.81 -6.20
C GLU A 45 4.08 13.02 -6.77
N LEU A 46 4.71 14.20 -6.76
CA LEU A 46 4.15 15.41 -7.35
C LEU A 46 3.81 15.24 -8.82
N CYS A 47 4.60 14.46 -9.56
CA CYS A 47 4.31 14.12 -10.94
C CYS A 47 3.03 13.27 -11.09
N LEU A 48 2.79 12.26 -10.23
CA LEU A 48 1.53 11.50 -10.23
C LEU A 48 0.34 12.39 -9.81
N MET A 49 0.56 13.32 -8.90
CA MET A 49 -0.42 14.33 -8.48
C MET A 49 -0.74 15.37 -9.57
N GLN A 50 0.09 15.50 -10.60
CA GLN A 50 -0.16 16.42 -11.72
C GLN A 50 -0.70 15.72 -12.97
N LYS A 51 -0.37 14.44 -13.16
CA LYS A 51 -0.84 13.67 -14.32
C LYS A 51 -2.34 13.43 -14.22
N PRO A 52 -3.09 13.58 -15.34
CA PRO A 52 -4.51 13.32 -15.34
C PRO A 52 -4.80 11.83 -15.09
N ALA A 53 -5.90 11.55 -14.39
CA ALA A 53 -6.48 10.21 -14.26
C ALA A 53 -6.74 9.58 -15.65
N THR A 54 -6.56 8.27 -15.76
CA THR A 54 -6.64 7.54 -17.06
C THR A 54 -7.56 6.32 -17.05
N LEU A 55 -7.94 5.86 -15.87
CA LEU A 55 -8.69 4.62 -15.61
C LEU A 55 -10.19 4.89 -15.44
N GLY A 56 -10.59 6.16 -15.36
CA GLY A 56 -12.00 6.57 -15.22
C GLY A 56 -12.61 6.17 -13.88
N LEU A 57 -11.79 6.07 -12.82
CA LEU A 57 -12.27 5.73 -11.49
C LEU A 57 -13.09 6.90 -10.89
N PRO A 58 -14.11 6.61 -10.06
CA PRO A 58 -14.97 7.64 -9.50
C PRO A 58 -14.20 8.75 -8.78
N SER A 59 -14.56 9.99 -9.08
CA SER A 59 -13.98 11.22 -8.51
C SER A 59 -12.49 11.48 -8.74
N ALA A 60 -11.72 10.52 -9.26
CA ALA A 60 -10.31 10.70 -9.57
C ALA A 60 -10.09 11.73 -10.68
N LYS A 61 -9.21 12.69 -10.44
CA LYS A 61 -8.75 13.69 -11.41
C LYS A 61 -7.30 13.48 -11.79
N THR A 62 -6.49 12.94 -10.88
CA THR A 62 -5.07 12.71 -11.07
C THR A 62 -4.72 11.22 -11.06
N ARG A 63 -3.51 10.87 -11.48
CA ARG A 63 -2.99 9.49 -11.31
C ARG A 63 -2.83 9.12 -9.85
N PHE A 64 -2.45 10.08 -8.99
CA PHE A 64 -2.39 9.88 -7.54
C PHE A 64 -3.77 9.54 -6.96
N ASP A 65 -4.82 10.26 -7.37
CA ASP A 65 -6.20 10.01 -6.96
C ASP A 65 -6.67 8.59 -7.30
N GLU A 66 -6.21 8.01 -8.41
CA GLU A 66 -6.60 6.67 -8.81
C GLU A 66 -6.08 5.59 -7.86
N PHE A 67 -4.95 5.81 -7.18
CA PHE A 67 -4.49 4.91 -6.12
C PHE A 67 -5.34 5.05 -4.84
N GLN A 68 -5.75 6.28 -4.49
CA GLN A 68 -6.70 6.49 -3.40
C GLN A 68 -8.08 5.90 -3.72
N ALA A 69 -8.53 5.98 -4.97
CA ALA A 69 -9.83 5.47 -5.40
C ALA A 69 -9.95 3.95 -5.23
N ILE A 70 -8.91 3.19 -5.58
CA ILE A 70 -8.96 1.72 -5.43
C ILE A 70 -8.99 1.28 -3.98
N HIS A 71 -8.41 2.07 -3.08
CA HIS A 71 -8.50 1.85 -1.64
C HIS A 71 -9.91 2.18 -1.13
N GLN A 72 -10.46 3.34 -1.50
CA GLN A 72 -11.84 3.73 -1.16
C GLN A 72 -12.86 2.67 -1.61
N LEU A 73 -12.78 2.25 -2.87
CA LEU A 73 -13.66 1.24 -3.47
C LEU A 73 -13.63 -0.11 -2.74
N GLN A 74 -12.51 -0.44 -2.10
CA GLN A 74 -12.26 -1.76 -1.51
C GLN A 74 -12.03 -1.72 0.00
N ALA A 75 -12.29 -0.60 0.68
CA ALA A 75 -11.89 -0.39 2.07
C ALA A 75 -12.37 -1.52 3.02
N TYR A 76 -13.64 -1.94 2.88
CA TYR A 76 -14.25 -3.04 3.63
C TYR A 76 -13.85 -4.46 3.19
N ALA A 77 -13.20 -4.58 2.04
CA ALA A 77 -12.67 -5.82 1.49
C ALA A 77 -11.15 -5.98 1.77
N THR A 78 -10.53 -4.97 2.39
CA THR A 78 -9.08 -4.87 2.51
C THR A 78 -8.60 -4.51 3.91
N HIS A 79 -9.50 -4.22 4.85
CA HIS A 79 -9.19 -4.01 6.27
C HIS A 79 -9.97 -4.97 7.16
N PHE A 80 -9.38 -5.39 8.29
CA PHE A 80 -9.93 -6.37 9.22
C PHE A 80 -10.28 -7.70 8.54
N VAL A 81 -9.45 -8.09 7.57
CA VAL A 81 -9.64 -9.24 6.68
C VAL A 81 -8.33 -9.97 6.44
N GLY A 82 -8.43 -11.22 6.00
CA GLY A 82 -7.26 -12.02 5.66
C GLY A 82 -6.44 -11.47 4.48
N ALA A 83 -7.01 -10.57 3.67
CA ALA A 83 -6.33 -9.96 2.52
C ALA A 83 -5.62 -8.63 2.85
N PHE A 84 -5.62 -8.17 4.11
CA PHE A 84 -5.09 -6.85 4.50
C PHE A 84 -3.64 -6.62 4.04
N LEU A 85 -2.68 -7.40 4.50
CA LEU A 85 -1.27 -7.20 4.11
C LEU A 85 -1.02 -7.49 2.61
N PRO A 86 -1.57 -8.56 1.99
CA PRO A 86 -1.40 -8.82 0.56
C PRO A 86 -1.90 -7.69 -0.34
N PHE A 87 -3.10 -7.14 -0.06
CA PHE A 87 -3.64 -6.01 -0.83
C PHE A 87 -2.73 -4.79 -0.72
N HIS A 88 -2.31 -4.45 0.49
CA HIS A 88 -1.43 -3.30 0.72
C HIS A 88 -0.06 -3.48 0.05
N ARG A 89 0.51 -4.69 0.03
CA ARG A 89 1.71 -4.97 -0.77
C ARG A 89 1.48 -4.77 -2.27
N ALA A 90 0.34 -5.20 -2.81
CA ALA A 90 0.01 -5.04 -4.22
C ALA A 90 -0.15 -3.56 -4.63
N ILE A 91 -0.84 -2.75 -3.83
CA ILE A 91 -0.96 -1.30 -4.10
C ILE A 91 0.38 -0.59 -4.01
N LEU A 92 1.25 -0.92 -3.05
CA LEU A 92 2.61 -0.37 -2.98
C LEU A 92 3.46 -0.73 -4.20
N HIS A 93 3.33 -1.95 -4.71
CA HIS A 93 4.06 -2.37 -5.91
C HIS A 93 3.54 -1.67 -7.17
N ALA A 94 2.22 -1.50 -7.29
CA ALA A 94 1.61 -0.73 -8.38
C ALA A 94 2.01 0.75 -8.33
N HIS A 95 2.00 1.34 -7.13
CA HIS A 95 2.44 2.71 -6.88
C HIS A 95 3.90 2.93 -7.26
N GLU A 96 4.81 2.07 -6.77
CA GLU A 96 6.23 2.10 -7.16
C GLU A 96 6.39 1.99 -8.68
N SER A 97 5.62 1.10 -9.31
CA SER A 97 5.67 0.91 -10.75
C SER A 97 5.27 2.19 -11.49
N ALA A 98 4.18 2.85 -11.09
CA ALA A 98 3.74 4.11 -11.68
C ALA A 98 4.76 5.25 -11.48
N LEU A 99 5.33 5.41 -10.27
CA LEU A 99 6.41 6.38 -10.04
C LEU A 99 7.56 6.19 -11.03
N ARG A 100 7.97 4.93 -11.26
CA ARG A 100 9.07 4.60 -12.16
C ARG A 100 8.71 4.76 -13.64
N SER A 101 7.60 4.19 -14.09
CA SER A 101 7.25 4.13 -15.51
C SER A 101 6.57 5.38 -16.03
N GLU A 102 5.86 6.12 -15.18
CA GLU A 102 5.12 7.31 -15.59
C GLU A 102 5.85 8.61 -15.23
N CYS A 103 6.66 8.59 -14.15
CA CYS A 103 7.33 9.76 -13.59
C CYS A 103 8.86 9.68 -13.55
N ASN A 104 9.46 8.72 -14.27
CA ASN A 104 10.91 8.57 -14.41
C ASN A 104 11.67 8.44 -13.08
N TYR A 105 11.01 7.97 -12.02
CA TYR A 105 11.69 7.72 -10.75
C TYR A 105 12.67 6.54 -10.91
N ALA A 106 13.97 6.78 -10.72
CA ALA A 106 14.98 5.74 -10.80
C ALA A 106 15.07 4.89 -9.52
N GLY A 107 14.64 5.45 -8.39
CA GLY A 107 14.67 4.81 -7.08
C GLY A 107 13.56 3.78 -6.88
N PHE A 108 13.41 3.34 -5.64
CA PHE A 108 12.42 2.35 -5.22
C PHE A 108 11.57 2.91 -4.09
N GLN A 109 10.46 2.24 -3.76
CA GLN A 109 9.56 2.68 -2.70
C GLN A 109 10.32 2.77 -1.36
N PRO A 110 10.42 3.96 -0.73
CA PRO A 110 11.00 4.10 0.59
C PRO A 110 9.99 3.66 1.66
N TYR A 111 10.50 3.36 2.87
CA TYR A 111 9.68 3.13 4.04
C TYR A 111 9.98 4.12 5.16
N TRP A 112 8.97 4.42 5.97
CA TRP A 112 9.16 5.16 7.21
C TRP A 112 9.41 4.19 8.36
N GLN A 113 10.63 4.18 8.91
CA GLN A 113 10.94 3.40 10.12
C GLN A 113 10.35 4.07 11.37
N GLU A 114 9.03 4.01 11.51
CA GLU A 114 8.23 4.78 12.48
C GLU A 114 8.64 4.58 13.93
N GLN A 115 9.15 3.42 14.30
CA GLN A 115 9.54 3.14 15.68
C GLN A 115 10.66 4.06 16.19
N LEU A 116 11.44 4.67 15.31
CA LEU A 116 12.48 5.65 15.68
C LEU A 116 11.86 6.96 16.18
N ASP A 117 10.65 7.26 15.71
CA ASP A 117 9.91 8.48 15.95
C ASP A 117 8.70 8.27 16.87
N ALA A 118 8.35 7.02 17.19
CA ALA A 118 7.20 6.69 18.03
C ALA A 118 7.21 7.45 19.36
N GLY A 119 6.09 8.11 19.67
CA GLY A 119 5.95 8.98 20.84
C GLY A 119 6.43 10.42 20.63
N LYS A 120 6.93 10.75 19.43
CA LYS A 120 7.52 12.06 19.08
C LYS A 120 7.45 12.37 17.58
N PHE A 121 6.42 11.88 16.89
CA PHE A 121 6.20 12.12 15.44
C PHE A 121 6.32 13.60 15.07
N LYS A 122 5.88 14.54 15.90
CA LYS A 122 6.04 15.99 15.63
C LYS A 122 7.48 16.43 15.34
N SER A 123 8.46 15.68 15.83
CA SER A 123 9.89 15.94 15.65
C SER A 123 10.55 15.11 14.54
N SER A 124 9.80 14.22 13.87
CA SER A 124 10.36 13.35 12.84
C SER A 124 10.82 14.14 11.63
N ALA A 125 11.99 13.78 11.11
CA ALA A 125 12.53 14.32 9.87
C ALA A 125 11.68 14.00 8.63
N ILE A 126 10.71 13.08 8.74
CA ILE A 126 9.77 12.83 7.65
C ILE A 126 8.84 14.04 7.39
N PHE A 127 8.63 14.89 8.39
CA PHE A 127 7.80 16.10 8.28
C PHE A 127 8.61 17.35 7.90
N ASP A 128 9.86 17.19 7.45
CA ASP A 128 10.67 18.29 6.94
C ASP A 128 9.96 19.00 5.76
N PRO A 129 9.99 20.34 5.68
CA PRO A 129 9.25 21.10 4.65
C PRO A 129 9.92 21.10 3.26
N VAL A 130 11.14 20.55 3.12
CA VAL A 130 11.86 20.51 1.83
C VAL A 130 12.18 19.07 1.45
N TYR A 131 12.74 18.31 2.39
CA TYR A 131 13.18 16.93 2.22
C TYR A 131 12.25 15.95 2.93
N GLY A 132 11.00 16.33 3.14
CA GLY A 132 9.97 15.53 3.77
C GLY A 132 8.60 15.83 3.18
N PHE A 133 7.56 15.51 3.93
CA PHE A 133 6.18 15.51 3.47
C PHE A 133 5.39 16.71 3.98
N GLY A 134 6.05 17.73 4.55
CA GLY A 134 5.40 18.86 5.21
C GLY A 134 4.97 18.55 6.65
N GLY A 135 4.72 19.60 7.43
CA GLY A 135 4.47 19.50 8.87
C GLY A 135 3.05 19.09 9.28
N ASP A 136 2.70 19.52 10.50
CA ASP A 136 1.34 19.41 11.06
C ASP A 136 0.36 20.32 10.31
N GLY A 137 -0.93 20.02 10.47
CA GLY A 137 -2.00 20.85 9.96
C GLY A 137 -2.19 22.13 10.75
N SER A 138 -2.76 23.15 10.11
CA SER A 138 -3.12 24.40 10.78
C SER A 138 -4.45 24.97 10.29
N GLY A 139 -5.02 25.90 11.07
CA GLY A 139 -6.30 26.53 10.76
C GLY A 139 -7.51 25.61 10.97
N PRO A 140 -8.71 26.04 10.55
CA PRO A 140 -9.97 25.34 10.84
C PRO A 140 -10.07 23.96 10.17
N ASN A 141 -9.41 23.78 9.02
CA ASN A 141 -9.45 22.54 8.25
C ASN A 141 -8.21 21.66 8.45
N ASN A 142 -7.29 22.04 9.35
CA ASN A 142 -6.02 21.35 9.59
C ASN A 142 -5.19 21.09 8.32
N CYS A 143 -5.28 21.96 7.31
CA CYS A 143 -4.47 21.82 6.11
C CYS A 143 -2.98 21.91 6.45
N ILE A 144 -2.16 21.06 5.83
CA ILE A 144 -0.71 21.27 5.85
C ILE A 144 -0.40 22.58 5.11
N THR A 145 0.44 23.43 5.69
CA THR A 145 0.80 24.75 5.14
C THR A 145 2.25 24.85 4.71
N THR A 146 3.00 23.76 4.85
CA THR A 146 4.41 23.65 4.50
C THR A 146 4.66 22.35 3.76
N GLY A 147 5.77 22.26 3.04
CA GLY A 147 6.12 21.06 2.31
C GLY A 147 5.70 21.09 0.84
N PRO A 148 6.24 20.15 0.05
CA PRO A 148 5.96 20.03 -1.38
C PRO A 148 4.48 19.80 -1.71
N PHE A 149 3.71 19.24 -0.77
CA PHE A 149 2.33 18.81 -0.98
C PHE A 149 1.26 19.82 -0.52
N ALA A 150 1.66 20.98 0.04
CA ALA A 150 0.72 21.91 0.68
C ALA A 150 -0.34 22.52 -0.26
N ASN A 151 -0.07 22.56 -1.56
CA ASN A 151 -0.98 23.11 -2.56
C ASN A 151 -1.72 22.02 -3.37
N TYR A 152 -1.62 20.75 -2.96
CA TYR A 152 -2.38 19.69 -3.60
C TYR A 152 -3.85 19.76 -3.18
N THR A 153 -4.75 19.76 -4.15
CA THR A 153 -6.19 19.56 -3.93
C THR A 153 -6.49 18.08 -4.08
N ASN A 154 -6.91 17.44 -3.00
CA ASN A 154 -7.42 16.08 -3.01
C ASN A 154 -8.91 16.11 -3.39
N HIS A 155 -9.29 15.25 -4.33
CA HIS A 155 -10.65 15.15 -4.86
C HIS A 155 -11.46 13.98 -4.28
N LEU A 156 -10.82 13.09 -3.52
CA LEU A 156 -11.43 11.91 -2.92
C LEU A 156 -11.49 11.99 -1.41
N GLY A 157 -12.65 11.67 -0.87
CA GLY A 157 -12.94 11.80 0.56
C GLY A 157 -13.47 13.18 0.97
N PRO A 158 -13.60 13.45 2.28
CA PRO A 158 -13.32 12.50 3.36
C PRO A 158 -14.23 11.27 3.25
N SER A 159 -13.69 10.10 3.60
CA SER A 159 -14.43 8.84 3.52
C SER A 159 -14.96 8.56 2.10
N TYR A 160 -16.28 8.66 1.87
CA TYR A 160 -16.95 8.43 0.58
C TYR A 160 -17.56 9.72 -0.01
N GLU A 161 -17.34 10.88 0.61
CA GLU A 161 -18.03 12.13 0.24
C GLU A 161 -17.48 12.77 -1.04
N ASN A 162 -16.20 12.56 -1.34
CA ASN A 162 -15.51 13.02 -2.56
C ASN A 162 -15.73 14.52 -2.85
N THR A 163 -15.24 15.33 -1.92
CA THR A 163 -15.22 16.79 -2.00
C THR A 163 -13.79 17.28 -2.17
N ASP A 164 -13.60 18.43 -2.81
CA ASP A 164 -12.28 19.05 -2.93
C ASP A 164 -11.82 19.56 -1.55
N HIS A 165 -10.63 19.12 -1.12
CA HIS A 165 -10.02 19.54 0.13
C HIS A 165 -8.48 19.50 0.04
N CYS A 166 -7.83 20.15 0.99
CA CYS A 166 -6.38 20.05 1.17
C CYS A 166 -6.01 18.70 1.81
N ILE A 167 -4.74 18.31 1.75
CA ILE A 167 -4.21 17.28 2.66
C ILE A 167 -4.21 17.87 4.07
N ASP A 168 -4.93 17.24 4.99
CA ASP A 168 -5.01 17.65 6.38
C ASP A 168 -4.24 16.69 7.30
N ARG A 169 -3.66 17.24 8.38
CA ARG A 169 -2.92 16.47 9.40
C ARG A 169 -3.21 16.97 10.79
N LYS A 170 -3.14 16.08 11.76
CA LYS A 170 -3.26 16.43 13.19
C LYS A 170 -2.32 15.54 13.99
N ILE A 171 -1.03 15.84 13.90
CA ILE A 171 0.02 14.98 14.40
C ILE A 171 -0.15 14.79 15.91
N ASN A 172 -0.16 13.52 16.33
CA ASN A 172 -0.45 13.11 17.68
C ASN A 172 0.64 12.16 18.21
N ASP A 173 1.56 12.73 18.97
CA ASP A 173 2.66 11.99 19.58
C ASP A 173 2.18 10.84 20.47
N VAL A 174 1.07 11.03 21.20
CA VAL A 174 0.51 9.98 22.08
C VAL A 174 0.04 8.78 21.28
N MET A 175 -0.69 9.00 20.19
CA MET A 175 -1.13 7.92 19.30
C MET A 175 0.04 7.26 18.58
N SER A 176 1.05 8.04 18.18
CA SER A 176 2.25 7.54 17.51
C SER A 176 3.07 6.55 18.36
N ALA A 177 2.90 6.56 19.68
CA ALA A 177 3.51 5.56 20.56
C ALA A 177 3.06 4.12 20.24
N GLY A 178 1.94 3.95 19.52
CA GLY A 178 1.49 2.67 18.97
C GLY A 178 2.42 2.10 17.89
N SER A 179 3.25 2.92 17.24
CA SER A 179 4.27 2.44 16.28
C SER A 179 5.59 2.03 16.94
N ALA A 180 5.67 1.98 18.28
CA ALA A 180 6.91 1.70 18.99
C ALA A 180 7.45 0.29 18.72
N GLN A 181 8.78 0.13 18.87
CA GLN A 181 9.48 -1.15 18.64
C GLN A 181 8.89 -2.32 19.47
N LYS A 182 8.33 -2.05 20.65
CA LYS A 182 7.65 -3.08 21.46
C LYS A 182 6.44 -3.69 20.75
N GLU A 183 5.67 -2.90 20.01
CA GLU A 183 4.49 -3.37 19.26
C GLU A 183 4.93 -4.19 18.05
N VAL A 184 5.94 -3.70 17.32
CA VAL A 184 6.59 -4.45 16.22
C VAL A 184 7.08 -5.82 16.72
N ASN A 185 7.80 -5.85 17.84
CA ASN A 185 8.32 -7.09 18.42
C ASN A 185 7.19 -8.06 18.83
N SER A 186 6.10 -7.54 19.40
CA SER A 186 4.91 -8.30 19.76
C SER A 186 4.27 -8.99 18.54
N CYS A 187 4.19 -8.28 17.42
CA CYS A 187 3.64 -8.84 16.18
C CYS A 187 4.59 -9.84 15.50
N LEU A 188 5.90 -9.56 15.50
CA LEU A 188 6.89 -10.50 15.00
C LEU A 188 6.94 -11.80 15.81
N ALA A 189 6.46 -11.81 17.05
CA ALA A 189 6.39 -12.99 17.91
C ALA A 189 5.15 -13.87 17.63
N LYS A 190 4.17 -13.41 16.85
CA LYS A 190 2.98 -14.21 16.52
C LYS A 190 3.38 -15.42 15.69
N THR A 191 2.76 -16.57 15.96
CA THR A 191 3.15 -17.87 15.36
C THR A 191 2.24 -18.33 14.22
N THR A 192 1.09 -17.69 14.07
CA THR A 192 0.11 -17.96 13.01
C THR A 192 -0.19 -16.69 12.22
N TRP A 193 -0.62 -16.87 10.98
CA TRP A 193 -1.03 -15.80 10.08
C TRP A 193 -2.10 -14.91 10.72
N VAL A 194 -3.20 -15.51 11.18
CA VAL A 194 -4.34 -14.78 11.75
C VAL A 194 -3.90 -13.91 12.92
N ALA A 195 -3.06 -14.43 13.82
CA ALA A 195 -2.56 -13.64 14.93
C ALA A 195 -1.58 -12.52 14.48
N ALA A 196 -0.77 -12.78 13.45
CA ALA A 196 0.20 -11.83 12.94
C ALA A 196 -0.44 -10.63 12.24
N TRP A 197 -1.32 -10.87 11.25
CA TRP A 197 -1.92 -9.75 10.51
C TRP A 197 -2.84 -8.90 11.38
N ASN A 198 -3.63 -9.52 12.27
CA ASN A 198 -4.47 -8.77 13.23
C ASN A 198 -3.60 -7.91 14.17
N CYS A 199 -2.45 -8.43 14.60
CA CYS A 199 -1.53 -7.67 15.42
C CYS A 199 -0.99 -6.47 14.66
N ILE A 200 -0.47 -6.69 13.44
CA ILE A 200 0.13 -5.63 12.62
C ILE A 200 -0.90 -4.54 12.30
N GLU A 201 -2.13 -4.91 11.93
CA GLU A 201 -3.22 -3.99 11.63
C GLU A 201 -3.69 -3.20 12.86
N ALA A 202 -3.64 -3.80 14.04
CA ALA A 202 -3.94 -3.08 15.28
C ALA A 202 -2.81 -2.09 15.61
N GLN A 203 -1.62 -2.59 15.93
CA GLN A 203 -0.43 -1.82 16.23
C GLN A 203 0.79 -2.58 15.69
N PRO A 204 1.54 -2.03 14.73
CA PRO A 204 1.79 -0.59 14.59
C PRO A 204 0.95 0.18 13.56
N HIS A 205 0.12 -0.47 12.74
CA HIS A 205 -0.66 0.22 11.70
C HIS A 205 -1.55 1.35 12.25
N GLY A 206 -2.36 1.08 13.28
CA GLY A 206 -3.20 2.09 13.91
C GLY A 206 -2.40 3.22 14.57
N GLY A 207 -1.18 2.94 15.04
CA GLY A 207 -0.26 3.91 15.63
C GLY A 207 0.33 4.86 14.60
N GLY A 208 0.68 4.36 13.42
CA GLY A 208 1.22 5.17 12.33
C GLY A 208 0.16 6.12 11.78
N HIS A 209 -1.02 5.58 11.41
CA HIS A 209 -2.17 6.39 11.00
C HIS A 209 -2.60 7.39 12.08
N GLY A 210 -2.75 6.92 13.32
CA GLY A 210 -3.15 7.75 14.46
C GLY A 210 -2.12 8.79 14.85
N GLY A 211 -0.84 8.50 14.64
CA GLY A 211 0.25 9.41 14.88
C GLY A 211 0.27 10.59 13.90
N VAL A 212 -0.11 10.38 12.64
CA VAL A 212 -0.24 11.48 11.65
C VAL A 212 -1.58 12.21 11.81
N GLY A 213 -2.66 11.47 12.08
CA GLY A 213 -4.00 12.01 12.32
C GLY A 213 -4.71 12.49 11.05
N ALA A 214 -5.92 13.05 11.24
CA ALA A 214 -6.75 13.63 10.17
C ALA A 214 -6.92 12.69 8.95
N GLN A 215 -6.51 13.06 7.73
CA GLN A 215 -6.60 12.21 6.53
C GLN A 215 -6.08 10.79 6.77
N MET A 216 -4.91 10.65 7.42
CA MET A 216 -4.31 9.34 7.69
C MET A 216 -5.16 8.48 8.65
N MET A 217 -5.97 9.08 9.51
CA MET A 217 -6.90 8.32 10.38
C MET A 217 -8.19 7.87 9.67
N ASN A 218 -8.42 8.30 8.43
CA ASN A 218 -9.60 7.91 7.68
C ASN A 218 -9.36 6.53 7.02
N GLY A 219 -9.98 5.48 7.56
CA GLY A 219 -9.78 4.10 7.08
C GLY A 219 -10.21 3.84 5.63
N VAL A 220 -10.93 4.77 5.01
CA VAL A 220 -11.38 4.65 3.61
C VAL A 220 -10.49 5.46 2.66
N SER A 221 -10.04 6.64 3.07
CA SER A 221 -9.42 7.63 2.19
C SER A 221 -7.98 8.01 2.57
N SER A 222 -7.38 7.35 3.58
CA SER A 222 -6.01 7.62 4.03
C SER A 222 -4.89 7.67 2.97
N PRO A 223 -4.95 6.95 1.82
CA PRO A 223 -3.95 7.13 0.75
C PRO A 223 -3.92 8.53 0.12
N GLY A 224 -4.90 9.38 0.45
CA GLY A 224 -4.89 10.79 0.08
C GLY A 224 -3.78 11.62 0.71
N ASP A 225 -3.13 11.12 1.76
CA ASP A 225 -1.85 11.63 2.25
C ASP A 225 -0.70 10.78 1.67
N PRO A 226 0.28 11.36 0.95
CA PRO A 226 1.41 10.62 0.38
C PRO A 226 2.26 9.87 1.42
N LEU A 227 2.17 10.21 2.73
CA LEU A 227 2.79 9.43 3.80
C LEU A 227 2.23 8.01 3.93
N PHE A 228 1.01 7.75 3.46
CA PHE A 228 0.39 6.42 3.43
C PHE A 228 1.33 5.37 2.84
N TYR A 229 1.97 5.68 1.71
CA TYR A 229 2.80 4.71 1.01
C TYR A 229 4.08 4.39 1.80
N LEU A 230 4.65 5.34 2.54
CA LEU A 230 5.83 5.10 3.37
C LEU A 230 5.47 4.32 4.64
N HIS A 231 4.33 4.64 5.25
CA HIS A 231 3.75 3.91 6.38
C HIS A 231 3.51 2.44 6.00
N HIS A 232 2.77 2.19 4.93
CA HIS A 232 2.46 0.82 4.50
C HIS A 232 3.68 0.06 3.99
N THR A 233 4.69 0.73 3.41
CA THR A 233 5.95 0.05 3.05
C THR A 233 6.72 -0.43 4.28
N TRP A 234 6.57 0.24 5.43
CA TRP A 234 7.09 -0.23 6.71
C TRP A 234 6.31 -1.43 7.25
N LEU A 235 4.97 -1.40 7.19
CA LEU A 235 4.15 -2.55 7.55
C LEU A 235 4.44 -3.78 6.70
N ASP A 236 4.68 -3.56 5.40
CA ASP A 236 5.08 -4.60 4.47
C ASP A 236 6.44 -5.21 4.82
N LYS A 237 7.40 -4.38 5.28
CA LYS A 237 8.67 -4.87 5.83
C LYS A 237 8.44 -5.74 7.07
N ILE A 238 7.62 -5.29 8.02
CA ILE A 238 7.31 -6.06 9.24
C ILE A 238 6.69 -7.41 8.87
N TRP A 239 5.78 -7.44 7.91
CA TRP A 239 5.22 -8.68 7.40
C TRP A 239 6.30 -9.57 6.77
N TRP A 240 7.17 -9.03 5.93
CA TRP A 240 8.28 -9.79 5.36
C TRP A 240 9.23 -10.35 6.43
N ASP A 241 9.58 -9.56 7.44
CA ASP A 241 10.41 -9.99 8.57
C ASP A 241 9.73 -11.13 9.34
N TRP A 242 8.39 -11.09 9.47
CA TRP A 242 7.62 -12.22 10.01
C TRP A 242 7.71 -13.44 9.09
N GLN A 243 7.52 -13.30 7.78
CA GLN A 243 7.62 -14.42 6.83
C GLN A 243 9.02 -15.06 6.84
N ALA A 244 10.07 -14.24 6.96
CA ALA A 244 11.46 -14.67 6.93
C ALA A 244 11.84 -15.63 8.08
N LYS A 245 11.11 -15.63 9.20
CA LYS A 245 11.35 -16.54 10.34
C LYS A 245 11.03 -18.01 10.02
N ASP A 246 10.12 -18.26 9.08
CA ASP A 246 9.78 -19.62 8.61
C ASP A 246 9.14 -19.52 7.21
N LYS A 247 9.96 -19.26 6.19
CA LYS A 247 9.47 -19.06 4.82
C LYS A 247 8.68 -20.25 4.29
N LYS A 248 9.08 -21.48 4.64
CA LYS A 248 8.43 -22.70 4.17
C LYS A 248 6.95 -22.74 4.56
N LYS A 249 6.62 -22.29 5.77
CA LYS A 249 5.24 -22.21 6.25
C LYS A 249 4.57 -20.89 5.87
N ARG A 250 5.25 -19.77 6.10
CA ARG A 250 4.67 -18.42 6.15
C ARG A 250 4.49 -17.75 4.78
N LEU A 251 5.06 -18.31 3.70
CA LEU A 251 4.77 -17.90 2.33
C LEU A 251 3.43 -18.46 1.81
N SER A 252 2.86 -19.47 2.47
CA SER A 252 1.60 -20.10 2.06
C SER A 252 0.48 -20.00 3.12
N GLU A 253 0.79 -19.47 4.30
CA GLU A 253 -0.19 -19.34 5.39
C GLU A 253 -1.10 -18.14 5.14
N ILE A 254 -2.39 -18.40 4.90
CA ILE A 254 -3.41 -17.38 4.67
C ILE A 254 -4.75 -17.86 5.23
N SER A 255 -5.49 -16.96 5.87
CA SER A 255 -6.85 -17.15 6.38
C SER A 255 -7.39 -15.81 6.92
N GLY A 256 -8.64 -15.78 7.35
CA GLY A 256 -9.35 -14.57 7.76
C GLY A 256 -10.61 -14.38 6.93
N THR A 257 -11.49 -13.49 7.36
CA THR A 257 -12.70 -13.15 6.60
C THR A 257 -12.32 -12.39 5.34
N ASN A 258 -13.14 -12.48 4.29
CA ASN A 258 -12.98 -11.66 3.09
C ASN A 258 -13.60 -10.26 3.27
N ILE A 259 -14.54 -10.11 4.20
CA ILE A 259 -15.26 -8.85 4.46
C ILE A 259 -15.08 -8.45 5.91
N ALA A 260 -14.81 -7.16 6.12
CA ALA A 260 -14.74 -6.55 7.44
C ALA A 260 -16.13 -6.50 8.11
N PRO A 261 -16.23 -6.59 9.45
CA PRO A 261 -17.49 -6.34 10.14
C PRO A 261 -18.00 -4.90 9.89
N ASP A 262 -19.29 -4.66 10.15
CA ASP A 262 -19.83 -3.30 10.16
C ASP A 262 -19.43 -2.56 11.47
N ASN A 263 -19.53 -1.22 11.47
CA ASN A 263 -19.26 -0.36 12.64
C ASN A 263 -17.83 -0.42 13.21
N ILE A 264 -16.83 -0.55 12.33
CA ILE A 264 -15.42 -0.52 12.69
C ILE A 264 -14.98 0.91 13.01
N PRO A 265 -14.18 1.14 14.08
CA PRO A 265 -13.61 2.45 14.36
C PRO A 265 -12.81 3.01 13.18
N GLY A 266 -13.06 4.27 12.80
CA GLY A 266 -12.38 4.92 11.67
C GLY A 266 -12.98 4.63 10.29
N PHE A 267 -14.06 3.83 10.22
CA PHE A 267 -14.79 3.55 8.98
C PHE A 267 -16.24 4.06 9.08
N PRO A 268 -16.75 4.79 8.07
CA PRO A 268 -18.16 5.14 7.97
C PRO A 268 -18.98 3.89 7.58
N PRO A 269 -20.31 3.88 7.73
CA PRO A 269 -21.13 2.74 7.30
C PRO A 269 -20.81 2.27 5.88
N ARG A 270 -20.65 0.96 5.72
CA ARG A 270 -20.33 0.32 4.43
C ARG A 270 -21.39 0.67 3.38
N PRO A 271 -20.99 1.28 2.24
CA PRO A 271 -21.89 1.49 1.12
C PRO A 271 -22.45 0.16 0.58
N PRO A 272 -23.73 0.11 0.18
CA PRO A 272 -24.38 -1.12 -0.29
C PRO A 272 -23.77 -1.69 -1.58
N ASN A 273 -23.09 -0.83 -2.36
CA ASN A 273 -22.51 -1.15 -3.66
C ASN A 273 -21.01 -1.45 -3.61
N ILE A 274 -20.40 -1.53 -2.41
CA ILE A 274 -19.00 -1.96 -2.33
C ILE A 274 -18.91 -3.36 -2.96
N PRO A 275 -17.99 -3.58 -3.92
CA PRO A 275 -17.73 -4.89 -4.47
C PRO A 275 -17.57 -5.89 -3.35
N LYS A 276 -18.48 -6.86 -3.27
CA LYS A 276 -18.29 -7.98 -2.35
C LYS A 276 -16.96 -8.64 -2.76
N PRO A 277 -16.03 -8.91 -1.82
CA PRO A 277 -14.78 -9.65 -2.07
C PRO A 277 -15.01 -11.13 -2.37
N THR A 278 -16.01 -11.41 -3.20
CA THR A 278 -16.40 -12.70 -3.76
C THR A 278 -16.46 -12.57 -5.30
N GLY A 279 -15.53 -11.81 -5.88
CA GLY A 279 -15.74 -11.16 -7.19
C GLY A 279 -14.72 -11.43 -8.30
N ALA A 280 -13.75 -12.32 -8.09
CA ALA A 280 -13.04 -12.91 -9.21
C ALA A 280 -13.62 -14.30 -9.48
N ALA A 281 -13.73 -14.67 -10.76
CA ALA A 281 -14.19 -16.00 -11.14
C ALA A 281 -13.35 -17.07 -10.40
N GLY A 282 -13.98 -17.83 -9.49
CA GLY A 282 -13.34 -18.93 -8.75
C GLY A 282 -13.24 -18.79 -7.23
N ASP A 283 -13.81 -17.76 -6.59
CA ASP A 283 -13.75 -17.61 -5.11
C ASP A 283 -15.13 -17.77 -4.41
N PRO A 284 -15.52 -19.01 -4.02
CA PRO A 284 -16.85 -19.32 -3.49
C PRO A 284 -17.02 -19.10 -1.97
N GLY A 285 -16.07 -18.45 -1.28
CA GLY A 285 -15.96 -18.51 0.19
C GLY A 285 -16.05 -17.18 0.95
N ASN A 286 -16.25 -17.32 2.27
CA ASN A 286 -16.13 -16.22 3.24
C ASN A 286 -14.71 -16.09 3.83
N THR A 287 -13.78 -16.93 3.38
CA THR A 287 -12.42 -17.04 3.92
C THR A 287 -11.39 -16.71 2.86
N THR A 288 -10.40 -15.91 3.22
CA THR A 288 -9.31 -15.53 2.31
C THR A 288 -8.42 -16.73 2.00
N THR A 289 -8.12 -16.92 0.71
CA THR A 289 -7.25 -17.98 0.20
C THR A 289 -6.14 -17.41 -0.68
N LEU A 290 -5.13 -18.23 -1.01
CA LEU A 290 -4.05 -17.82 -1.91
C LEU A 290 -4.54 -17.51 -3.34
N ASN A 291 -5.68 -18.07 -3.74
CA ASN A 291 -6.28 -17.87 -5.06
C ASN A 291 -7.13 -16.59 -5.13
N HIS A 292 -7.34 -15.91 -4.00
CA HIS A 292 -8.09 -14.67 -3.96
C HIS A 292 -7.40 -13.63 -4.85
N VAL A 293 -8.17 -12.98 -5.72
CA VAL A 293 -7.65 -11.99 -6.67
C VAL A 293 -7.75 -10.59 -6.09
N LEU A 294 -6.61 -9.93 -6.01
CA LEU A 294 -6.43 -8.53 -5.70
C LEU A 294 -6.71 -7.71 -6.96
N ASN A 295 -7.87 -7.07 -7.01
CA ASN A 295 -8.27 -6.23 -8.14
C ASN A 295 -7.64 -4.84 -8.01
N MET A 296 -6.77 -4.50 -8.96
CA MET A 296 -6.04 -3.23 -8.98
C MET A 296 -6.77 -2.16 -9.80
N TYR A 297 -7.93 -2.48 -10.40
CA TYR A 297 -8.75 -1.56 -11.20
C TYR A 297 -7.94 -0.78 -12.26
N GLY A 298 -6.93 -1.42 -12.85
CA GLY A 298 -6.08 -0.82 -13.87
C GLY A 298 -4.87 -0.04 -13.37
N ASN A 299 -4.73 0.23 -12.06
CA ASN A 299 -3.50 0.83 -11.50
C ASN A 299 -2.28 -0.09 -11.59
N GLY A 300 -2.51 -1.36 -11.92
CA GLY A 300 -1.51 -2.37 -12.22
C GLY A 300 -2.20 -3.66 -12.65
N PRO A 301 -1.46 -4.70 -13.01
CA PRO A 301 -2.03 -6.02 -13.26
C PRO A 301 -2.71 -6.56 -12.00
N ASN A 302 -3.88 -7.18 -12.16
CA ASN A 302 -4.49 -7.97 -11.08
C ASN A 302 -3.56 -9.11 -10.68
N ARG A 303 -3.52 -9.40 -9.38
CA ARG A 303 -2.67 -10.44 -8.80
C ARG A 303 -3.50 -11.37 -7.94
N THR A 304 -3.13 -12.63 -7.83
CA THR A 304 -3.61 -13.47 -6.74
C THR A 304 -2.85 -13.12 -5.46
N ILE A 305 -3.38 -13.49 -4.29
CA ILE A 305 -2.62 -13.39 -3.05
C ILE A 305 -1.32 -14.19 -3.15
N ALA A 306 -1.35 -15.39 -3.78
CA ALA A 306 -0.16 -16.21 -4.03
C ALA A 306 0.96 -15.43 -4.73
N ASP A 307 0.62 -14.62 -5.73
CA ASP A 307 1.56 -13.82 -6.52
C ASP A 307 2.31 -12.77 -5.70
N VAL A 308 1.78 -12.36 -4.54
CA VAL A 308 2.36 -11.31 -3.70
C VAL A 308 2.89 -11.82 -2.36
N MET A 309 2.86 -13.14 -2.12
CA MET A 309 3.35 -13.68 -0.85
C MET A 309 4.87 -13.59 -0.69
N ASP A 310 5.64 -13.70 -1.78
CA ASP A 310 7.10 -13.66 -1.77
C ASP A 310 7.63 -12.43 -2.50
N ILE A 311 8.25 -11.50 -1.76
CA ILE A 311 8.83 -10.27 -2.32
C ILE A 311 10.00 -10.54 -3.28
N GLY A 312 10.63 -11.72 -3.19
CA GLY A 312 11.75 -12.13 -4.02
C GLY A 312 11.37 -12.87 -5.30
N ASN A 313 10.08 -13.07 -5.58
CA ASN A 313 9.62 -13.72 -6.80
C ASN A 313 9.79 -12.81 -8.04
N ASP A 314 9.49 -13.34 -9.22
CA ASP A 314 9.65 -12.65 -10.51
C ASP A 314 8.67 -11.49 -10.71
N ILE A 315 7.59 -11.44 -9.92
CA ILE A 315 6.56 -10.42 -10.02
C ILE A 315 6.98 -9.17 -9.24
N LEU A 316 7.34 -9.36 -7.96
CA LEU A 316 7.65 -8.28 -7.04
C LEU A 316 9.12 -7.86 -7.14
N CYS A 317 10.02 -8.84 -7.12
CA CYS A 317 11.46 -8.70 -7.28
C CYS A 317 12.11 -7.55 -6.49
N TYR A 318 11.87 -7.49 -5.18
CA TYR A 318 12.52 -6.54 -4.27
C TYR A 318 13.06 -7.18 -2.99
N GLU A 319 13.89 -6.42 -2.29
CA GLU A 319 14.36 -6.70 -0.94
C GLU A 319 14.33 -5.43 -0.10
N TYR A 320 14.30 -5.62 1.22
CA TYR A 320 14.46 -4.55 2.18
C TYR A 320 15.91 -4.42 2.60
N ILE A 321 16.42 -3.20 2.56
CA ILE A 321 17.72 -2.87 3.14
C ILE A 321 17.49 -2.61 4.62
N GLU A 322 18.13 -3.42 5.46
CA GLU A 322 18.14 -3.20 6.90
C GLU A 322 18.77 -1.83 7.22
N PRO A 323 18.19 -1.09 8.17
CA PRO A 323 18.66 0.25 8.56
C PRO A 323 20.04 0.25 9.23
#